data_AF-A0A225UE35-F1
#
_entry.id   AF-A0A225UE35-F1
#
_cell.length_a   1.000
_cell.length_b   1.000
_cell.length_c   1.000
_cell.angle_alpha   90.00
_cell.angle_beta   90.00
_cell.angle_gamma   90.00
#
_symmetry.space_group_name_H-M   'P 1'
#
loop_
_entity.id
_entity.type
_entity.pdbx_description
1 polymer ?
#
loop_
_entity_poly.entity_id
_entity_poly.type
_entity_poly.pdbx_seq_one_letter_code
_entity_poly.pdbx_strand_id
1 'polypeptide(L)'
;RGLSVLHFARVTESEKRTRVRCSDMSDFLKKNSLPMPADATDFAVLVGAVDVLYNIARHLYQPVVHQTLEAAETFLGELRVTDLPVSPSALTEIASWIDDQLELFRIYIADDNWARTATIQSHFSASHESFDRVHQAILRQDVFSAVKAAKTDSVRNVRSNRVNIQDKRVTIPVDVRKALPKQGQKEICLRFLSAQGCRGKNGICIIKHLCHFKPATLPDIVRDFIINNYGGLSADML
;
A
#
# COMPACT_ATOMS: atom_id res chain seq x y z
N ARG A 1 17.64 19.37 -11.90
CA ARG A 1 16.25 19.34 -11.40
C ARG A 1 15.41 20.10 -12.40
N GLY A 2 14.60 19.38 -13.18
CA GLY A 2 13.65 19.96 -14.13
C GLY A 2 12.28 20.18 -13.51
N LEU A 3 11.38 20.82 -14.25
CA LEU A 3 9.96 20.87 -13.92
C LEU A 3 9.30 19.58 -14.41
N SER A 4 8.44 19.00 -13.57
CA SER A 4 7.44 18.01 -13.97
C SER A 4 6.24 18.67 -14.63
N VAL A 5 5.55 17.96 -15.53
CA VAL A 5 4.27 18.37 -16.12
C VAL A 5 3.25 18.75 -15.06
N LEU A 6 3.28 18.12 -13.88
CA LEU A 6 2.38 18.40 -12.77
C LEU A 6 2.57 19.80 -12.14
N HIS A 7 3.62 20.55 -12.49
CA HIS A 7 3.73 21.98 -12.13
C HIS A 7 2.70 22.84 -12.87
N PHE A 8 2.17 22.35 -14.01
CA PHE A 8 1.18 23.02 -14.83
C PHE A 8 -0.26 22.62 -14.47
N ALA A 9 -0.47 21.89 -13.36
CA ALA A 9 -1.81 21.54 -12.90
C ALA A 9 -2.71 22.78 -12.82
N ARG A 10 -3.97 22.62 -13.24
CA ARG A 10 -4.98 23.68 -13.20
C ARG A 10 -5.14 24.18 -11.78
N VAL A 11 -5.17 25.50 -11.63
CA VAL A 11 -5.38 26.17 -10.34
C VAL A 11 -6.58 27.10 -10.43
N THR A 12 -7.30 27.21 -9.33
CA THR A 12 -8.30 28.25 -9.15
C THR A 12 -7.65 29.63 -9.06
N GLU A 13 -8.42 30.67 -9.36
CA GLU A 13 -7.96 32.05 -9.20
C GLU A 13 -7.59 32.38 -7.74
N SER A 14 -8.22 31.72 -6.76
CA SER A 14 -7.80 31.82 -5.36
C SER A 14 -6.41 31.26 -5.12
N GLU A 15 -6.12 30.04 -5.59
CA GLU A 15 -4.80 29.41 -5.42
C GLU A 15 -3.72 30.19 -6.15
N LYS A 16 -4.02 30.67 -7.36
CA LYS A 16 -3.13 31.55 -8.13
C LYS A 16 -2.77 32.81 -7.33
N ARG A 17 -3.75 33.53 -6.77
CA ARG A 17 -3.50 34.70 -5.92
C ARG A 17 -2.63 34.37 -4.71
N THR A 18 -2.85 33.22 -4.08
CA THR A 18 -2.04 32.77 -2.94
C THR A 18 -0.60 32.48 -3.36
N ARG A 19 -0.38 31.75 -4.47
CA ARG A 19 0.96 31.43 -4.99
C ARG A 19 1.75 32.69 -5.31
N VAL A 20 1.13 33.69 -5.95
CA VAL A 20 1.77 34.98 -6.27
C VAL A 20 2.15 35.75 -5.01
N ARG A 21 1.32 35.73 -3.96
CA ARG A 21 1.64 36.39 -2.68
C ARG A 21 2.83 35.76 -1.95
N CYS A 22 3.04 34.47 -2.16
CA CYS A 22 4.11 33.71 -1.50
C CYS A 22 5.37 33.58 -2.38
N SER A 23 5.39 34.15 -3.58
CA SER A 23 6.50 34.03 -4.53
C SER A 23 7.03 35.42 -4.88
N ASP A 24 8.35 35.61 -4.81
CA ASP A 24 8.98 36.82 -5.34
C ASP A 24 9.07 36.72 -6.86
N MET A 25 8.15 37.40 -7.54
CA MET A 25 8.09 37.44 -9.01
C MET A 25 9.19 38.31 -9.64
N SER A 26 10.07 38.90 -8.84
CA SER A 26 11.22 39.71 -9.30
C SER A 26 12.56 38.98 -9.16
N ASP A 27 12.60 37.87 -8.41
CA ASP A 27 13.83 37.10 -8.15
C ASP A 27 13.80 35.71 -8.81
N PHE A 28 14.44 35.63 -9.98
CA PHE A 28 14.62 34.39 -10.76
C PHE A 28 16.00 33.75 -10.56
N LEU A 29 16.70 34.04 -9.45
CA LEU A 29 18.01 33.46 -9.19
C LEU A 29 17.93 31.93 -9.03
N LYS A 30 18.92 31.21 -9.59
CA LYS A 30 19.00 29.74 -9.54
C LYS A 30 19.01 29.13 -8.13
N LYS A 31 19.32 29.93 -7.11
CA LYS A 31 19.30 29.50 -5.70
C LYS A 31 17.88 29.32 -5.15
N ASN A 32 16.88 29.91 -5.81
CA ASN A 32 15.50 29.83 -5.38
C ASN A 32 14.97 28.42 -5.63
N SER A 33 14.26 27.88 -4.64
CA SER A 33 13.69 26.54 -4.75
C SER A 33 12.50 26.57 -5.69
N LEU A 34 12.44 25.62 -6.62
CA LEU A 34 11.26 25.43 -7.45
C LEU A 34 10.07 25.03 -6.57
N PRO A 35 8.86 25.48 -6.89
CA PRO A 35 7.65 25.03 -6.20
C PRO A 35 7.51 23.52 -6.34
N MET A 36 6.87 22.88 -5.37
CA MET A 36 6.56 21.45 -5.48
C MET A 36 5.48 21.24 -6.54
N PRO A 37 5.58 20.19 -7.39
CA PRO A 37 4.49 19.84 -8.30
C PRO A 37 3.24 19.47 -7.52
N ALA A 38 2.07 19.59 -8.15
CA ALA A 38 0.83 19.05 -7.59
C ALA A 38 0.89 17.52 -7.53
N ASP A 39 0.17 16.94 -6.57
CA ASP A 39 0.01 15.49 -6.51
C ASP A 39 -0.95 15.01 -7.61
N ALA A 40 -0.61 13.90 -8.27
CA ALA A 40 -1.47 13.26 -9.26
C ALA A 40 -2.59 12.46 -8.57
N THR A 41 -3.59 13.17 -8.02
CA THR A 41 -4.67 12.56 -7.23
C THR A 41 -5.68 11.79 -8.09
N ASP A 42 -5.91 12.27 -9.31
CA ASP A 42 -6.81 11.68 -10.27
C ASP A 42 -6.37 12.02 -11.71
N PHE A 43 -7.01 11.36 -12.67
CA PHE A 43 -6.68 11.52 -14.08
C PHE A 43 -6.95 12.94 -14.61
N ALA A 44 -7.91 13.66 -14.03
CA ALA A 44 -8.26 15.01 -14.47
C ALA A 44 -7.17 16.03 -14.10
N VAL A 45 -6.46 15.83 -12.98
CA VAL A 45 -5.29 16.64 -12.62
C VAL A 45 -4.19 16.48 -13.67
N LEU A 46 -3.88 15.25 -14.05
CA LEU A 46 -2.82 14.97 -15.03
C LEU A 46 -3.16 15.51 -16.42
N VAL A 47 -4.36 15.20 -16.93
CA VAL A 47 -4.85 15.72 -18.22
C VAL A 47 -4.90 17.25 -18.20
N GLY A 48 -5.42 17.83 -17.12
CA GLY A 48 -5.49 19.28 -16.97
C GLY A 48 -4.12 19.94 -16.97
N ALA A 49 -3.10 19.28 -16.42
CA ALA A 49 -1.73 19.80 -16.43
C ALA A 49 -1.11 19.80 -17.83
N VAL A 50 -1.30 18.72 -18.59
CA VAL A 50 -0.86 18.64 -20.00
C VAL A 50 -1.59 19.66 -20.86
N ASP A 51 -2.90 19.78 -20.71
CA ASP A 51 -3.72 20.76 -21.44
C ASP A 51 -3.27 22.20 -21.17
N VAL A 52 -3.00 22.57 -19.91
CA VAL A 52 -2.47 23.91 -19.59
C VAL A 52 -1.13 24.16 -20.29
N LEU A 53 -0.22 23.18 -20.24
CA LEU A 53 1.08 23.29 -20.89
C LEU A 53 0.95 23.38 -22.42
N TYR A 54 0.09 22.56 -23.03
CA TYR A 54 -0.25 22.62 -24.46
C TYR A 54 -0.78 23.99 -24.86
N ASN A 55 -1.74 24.53 -24.12
CA ASN A 55 -2.31 25.85 -24.40
C ASN A 55 -1.27 26.96 -24.30
N ILE A 56 -0.37 26.92 -23.30
CA ILE A 56 0.75 27.89 -23.24
C ILE A 56 1.67 27.71 -24.46
N ALA A 57 2.04 26.47 -24.78
CA ALA A 57 2.95 26.15 -25.86
C ALA A 57 2.44 26.63 -27.22
N ARG A 58 1.15 26.41 -27.49
CA ARG A 58 0.45 26.82 -28.70
C ARG A 58 0.59 28.31 -29.01
N HIS A 59 0.63 29.16 -27.99
CA HIS A 59 0.67 30.61 -28.17
C HIS A 59 2.09 31.18 -28.23
N LEU A 60 3.06 30.49 -27.64
CA LEU A 60 4.41 31.03 -27.40
C LEU A 60 5.53 30.33 -28.18
N TYR A 61 5.28 29.14 -28.72
CA TYR A 61 6.32 28.27 -29.28
C TYR A 61 6.00 27.78 -30.70
N GLN A 62 7.03 27.24 -31.36
CA GLN A 62 6.94 26.68 -32.70
C GLN A 62 5.97 25.47 -32.77
N PRO A 63 5.43 25.15 -33.96
CA PRO A 63 4.45 24.08 -34.13
C PRO A 63 4.84 22.73 -33.54
N VAL A 64 6.10 22.33 -33.73
CA VAL A 64 6.63 21.05 -33.23
C VAL A 64 6.48 20.89 -31.71
N VAL A 65 6.53 21.98 -30.95
CA VAL A 65 6.40 21.93 -29.47
C VAL A 65 4.96 21.64 -29.08
N HIS A 66 3.99 22.40 -29.61
CA HIS A 66 2.59 22.18 -29.24
C HIS A 66 2.02 20.90 -29.82
N GLN A 67 2.45 20.46 -31.01
CA GLN A 67 2.04 19.17 -31.58
C GLN A 67 2.51 17.99 -30.74
N THR A 68 3.67 18.10 -30.09
CA THR A 68 4.16 17.08 -29.15
C THR A 68 3.29 17.00 -27.90
N LEU A 69 2.84 18.13 -27.38
CA LEU A 69 1.94 18.19 -26.23
C LEU A 69 0.50 17.76 -26.59
N GLU A 70 0.04 18.05 -27.80
CA GLU A 70 -1.24 17.57 -28.35
C GLU A 70 -1.25 16.04 -28.48
N ALA A 71 -0.14 15.44 -28.91
CA ALA A 71 0.01 13.99 -28.92
C ALA A 71 -0.08 13.39 -27.51
N ALA A 72 0.55 14.02 -26.51
CA ALA A 72 0.44 13.62 -25.11
C ALA A 72 -0.99 13.73 -24.58
N GLU A 73 -1.71 14.81 -24.91
CA GLU A 73 -3.11 15.01 -24.53
C GLU A 73 -4.02 13.94 -25.16
N THR A 74 -3.84 13.69 -26.46
CA THR A 74 -4.59 12.65 -27.21
C THR A 74 -4.37 11.27 -26.59
N PHE A 75 -3.10 10.93 -26.33
CA PHE A 75 -2.72 9.69 -25.67
C PHE A 75 -3.37 9.52 -24.29
N LEU A 76 -3.40 10.57 -23.45
CA LEU A 76 -4.08 10.51 -22.17
C LEU A 76 -5.60 10.32 -22.34
N GLY A 77 -6.20 10.94 -23.35
CA GLY A 77 -7.60 10.72 -23.72
C GLY A 77 -7.91 9.25 -24.02
N GLU A 78 -7.04 8.59 -24.79
CA GLU A 78 -7.12 7.16 -25.09
C GLU A 78 -6.87 6.30 -23.85
N LEU A 79 -5.85 6.64 -23.05
CA LEU A 79 -5.52 5.89 -21.86
C LEU A 79 -6.65 5.91 -20.82
N ARG A 80 -7.41 7.01 -20.75
CA ARG A 80 -8.55 7.15 -19.82
C ARG A 80 -9.64 6.10 -20.02
N VAL A 81 -9.79 5.56 -21.23
CA VAL A 81 -10.80 4.54 -21.55
C VAL A 81 -10.27 3.11 -21.43
N THR A 82 -9.02 2.94 -21.02
CA THR A 82 -8.42 1.62 -20.78
C THR A 82 -8.71 1.11 -19.36
N ASP A 83 -8.54 -0.19 -19.13
CA ASP A 83 -8.66 -0.83 -17.81
C ASP A 83 -7.44 -0.58 -16.89
N LEU A 84 -6.66 0.47 -17.16
CA LEU A 84 -5.47 0.77 -16.35
C LEU A 84 -5.86 1.19 -14.93
N PRO A 85 -5.18 0.68 -13.88
CA PRO A 85 -5.41 1.15 -12.53
C PRO A 85 -5.16 2.67 -12.43
N VAL A 86 -6.16 3.40 -11.95
CA VAL A 86 -6.10 4.87 -11.75
C VAL A 86 -5.67 5.24 -10.33
N SER A 87 -4.85 4.41 -9.69
CA SER A 87 -4.30 4.72 -8.37
C SER A 87 -3.38 5.95 -8.43
N PRO A 88 -3.26 6.76 -7.37
CA PRO A 88 -2.33 7.89 -7.36
C PRO A 88 -0.88 7.50 -7.70
N SER A 89 -0.44 6.30 -7.27
CA SER A 89 0.88 5.78 -7.64
C SER A 89 1.00 5.54 -9.14
N ALA A 90 -0.03 4.97 -9.77
CA ALA A 90 -0.03 4.73 -11.21
C ALA A 90 -0.01 6.05 -12.00
N LEU A 91 -0.78 7.05 -11.53
CA LEU A 91 -0.79 8.38 -12.14
C LEU A 91 0.56 9.09 -12.02
N THR A 92 1.26 8.93 -10.90
CA THR A 92 2.64 9.42 -10.74
C THR A 92 3.61 8.75 -11.70
N GLU A 93 3.49 7.44 -11.94
CA GLU A 93 4.32 6.73 -12.93
C GLU A 93 4.06 7.24 -14.36
N ILE A 94 2.79 7.47 -14.73
CA ILE A 94 2.44 8.05 -16.03
C ILE A 94 2.99 9.48 -16.15
N ALA A 95 2.86 10.30 -15.11
CA ALA A 95 3.40 11.65 -15.10
C ALA A 95 4.92 11.65 -15.26
N SER A 96 5.64 10.76 -14.54
CA SER A 96 7.09 10.61 -14.68
C SER A 96 7.49 10.18 -16.08
N TRP A 97 6.72 9.28 -16.71
CA TRP A 97 7.01 8.86 -18.08
C TRP A 97 6.78 9.99 -19.10
N ILE A 98 5.74 10.81 -18.93
CA ILE A 98 5.54 12.02 -19.74
C ILE A 98 6.73 12.96 -19.57
N ASP A 99 7.19 13.18 -18.32
CA ASP A 99 8.36 14.00 -18.03
C ASP A 99 9.62 13.46 -18.73
N ASP A 100 9.82 12.14 -18.76
CA ASP A 100 10.93 11.50 -19.47
C ASP A 100 10.84 11.74 -21.00
N GLN A 101 9.64 11.68 -21.59
CA GLN A 101 9.47 11.97 -23.02
C GLN A 101 9.76 13.45 -23.32
N LEU A 102 9.30 14.37 -22.46
CA LEU A 102 9.56 15.80 -22.60
C LEU A 102 11.04 16.15 -22.37
N GLU A 103 11.73 15.43 -21.49
CA GLU A 103 13.17 15.58 -21.30
C GLU A 103 13.95 15.09 -22.53
N LEU A 104 13.57 13.97 -23.14
CA LEU A 104 14.12 13.51 -24.41
C LEU A 104 13.90 14.53 -25.54
N PHE A 105 12.68 15.07 -25.63
CA PHE A 105 12.35 16.15 -26.57
C PHE A 105 13.26 17.36 -26.37
N ARG A 106 13.47 17.79 -25.11
CA ARG A 106 14.35 18.90 -24.76
C ARG A 106 15.81 18.63 -25.15
N ILE A 107 16.30 17.41 -24.95
CA ILE A 107 17.65 16.99 -25.35
C ILE A 107 17.80 17.08 -26.86
N TYR A 108 16.85 16.57 -27.64
CA TYR A 108 16.92 16.62 -29.11
C TYR A 108 16.84 18.03 -29.68
N ILE A 109 16.07 18.93 -29.06
CA ILE A 109 16.11 20.36 -29.40
C ILE A 109 17.48 20.96 -29.09
N ALA A 110 18.07 20.65 -27.94
CA ALA A 110 19.38 21.19 -27.56
C ALA A 110 20.51 20.73 -28.51
N ASP A 111 20.35 19.56 -29.13
CA ASP A 111 21.27 18.99 -30.12
C ASP A 111 20.92 19.38 -31.58
N ASP A 112 19.95 20.28 -31.80
CA ASP A 112 19.41 20.66 -33.12
C ASP A 112 18.94 19.46 -33.98
N ASN A 113 18.58 18.35 -33.33
CA ASN A 113 18.17 17.11 -33.99
C ASN A 113 16.67 17.07 -34.24
N TRP A 114 16.19 17.92 -35.15
CA TRP A 114 14.78 18.06 -35.47
C TRP A 114 14.13 16.77 -35.99
N ALA A 115 14.90 15.90 -36.64
CA ALA A 115 14.43 14.60 -37.10
C ALA A 115 14.00 13.72 -35.92
N ARG A 116 14.81 13.64 -34.86
CA ARG A 116 14.46 12.91 -33.62
C ARG A 116 13.43 13.64 -32.77
N THR A 117 13.47 14.98 -32.75
CA THR A 117 12.43 15.78 -32.07
C THR A 117 11.03 15.43 -32.59
N ALA A 118 10.88 15.27 -33.90
CA ALA A 118 9.61 14.89 -34.52
C ALA A 118 9.14 13.47 -34.16
N THR A 119 10.04 12.53 -33.85
CA THR A 119 9.65 11.16 -33.49
C THR A 119 9.03 11.05 -32.11
N ILE A 120 9.30 12.00 -31.19
CA ILE A 120 8.76 11.97 -29.82
C ILE A 120 7.22 11.94 -29.82
N GLN A 121 6.57 12.59 -30.80
CA GLN A 121 5.11 12.54 -30.95
C GLN A 121 4.60 11.09 -31.01
N SER A 122 5.29 10.22 -31.74
CA SER A 122 4.92 8.80 -31.88
C SER A 122 5.15 7.97 -30.62
N HIS A 123 5.92 8.48 -29.65
CA HIS A 123 6.11 7.81 -28.36
C HIS A 123 4.86 7.87 -27.50
N PHE A 124 4.00 8.89 -27.69
CA PHE A 124 2.71 9.03 -27.03
C PHE A 124 1.69 8.07 -27.62
N SER A 125 1.91 6.77 -27.40
CA SER A 125 1.06 5.69 -27.86
C SER A 125 1.05 4.55 -26.85
N ALA A 126 -0.13 3.94 -26.66
CA ALA A 126 -0.27 2.78 -25.79
C ALA A 126 0.52 1.55 -26.29
N SER A 127 0.89 1.51 -27.57
CA SER A 127 1.68 0.43 -28.17
C SER A 127 3.17 0.76 -28.27
N HIS A 128 3.61 1.90 -27.73
CA HIS A 128 5.01 2.27 -27.77
C HIS A 128 5.78 1.55 -26.66
N GLU A 129 6.97 1.01 -26.99
CA GLU A 129 7.74 0.16 -26.08
C GLU A 129 8.13 0.86 -24.76
N SER A 130 8.27 2.19 -24.77
CA SER A 130 8.58 2.96 -23.56
C SER A 130 7.39 3.00 -22.61
N PHE A 131 6.16 3.10 -23.14
CA PHE A 131 4.95 3.07 -22.34
C PHE A 131 4.59 1.67 -21.88
N ASP A 132 4.79 0.64 -22.72
CA ASP A 132 4.56 -0.76 -22.34
C ASP A 132 5.29 -1.14 -21.05
N ARG A 133 6.52 -0.65 -20.86
CA ARG A 133 7.30 -0.89 -19.64
C ARG A 133 6.66 -0.27 -18.41
N VAL A 134 6.13 0.95 -18.54
CA VAL A 134 5.44 1.68 -17.47
C VAL A 134 4.11 1.01 -17.16
N HIS A 135 3.34 0.67 -18.20
CA HIS A 135 2.10 -0.08 -18.09
C HIS A 135 2.30 -1.40 -17.33
N GLN A 136 3.32 -2.19 -17.69
CA GLN A 136 3.67 -3.40 -16.96
C GLN A 136 4.10 -3.15 -15.52
N ALA A 137 4.84 -2.07 -15.24
CA ALA A 137 5.25 -1.71 -13.89
C ALA A 137 4.05 -1.38 -13.01
N ILE A 138 3.11 -0.58 -13.54
CA ILE A 138 1.85 -0.23 -12.87
C ILE A 138 1.06 -1.50 -12.55
N LEU A 139 0.86 -2.39 -13.52
CA LEU A 139 0.12 -3.63 -13.29
C LEU A 139 0.79 -4.54 -12.26
N ARG A 140 2.12 -4.67 -12.29
CA ARG A 140 2.86 -5.43 -11.27
C ARG A 140 2.66 -4.83 -9.89
N GLN A 141 2.76 -3.50 -9.76
CA GLN A 141 2.59 -2.80 -8.49
C GLN A 141 1.18 -2.96 -7.93
N ASP A 142 0.17 -2.93 -8.81
CA ASP A 142 -1.22 -3.18 -8.43
C ASP A 142 -1.44 -4.62 -7.95
N VAL A 143 -0.92 -5.61 -8.68
CA VAL A 143 -0.93 -7.02 -8.26
C VAL A 143 -0.23 -7.21 -6.91
N PHE A 144 0.94 -6.62 -6.71
CA PHE A 144 1.64 -6.69 -5.41
C PHE A 144 0.82 -6.06 -4.29
N SER A 145 0.16 -4.93 -4.55
CA SER A 145 -0.69 -4.24 -3.59
C SER A 145 -1.93 -5.07 -3.25
N ALA A 146 -2.58 -5.67 -4.25
CA ALA A 146 -3.71 -6.57 -4.09
C ALA A 146 -3.34 -7.85 -3.32
N VAL A 147 -2.20 -8.47 -3.64
CA VAL A 147 -1.70 -9.64 -2.89
C VAL A 147 -1.36 -9.29 -1.45
N LYS A 148 -0.76 -8.12 -1.21
CA LYS A 148 -0.48 -7.63 0.15
C LYS A 148 -1.77 -7.36 0.92
N ALA A 149 -2.75 -6.73 0.29
CA ALA A 149 -4.08 -6.49 0.86
C ALA A 149 -4.78 -7.81 1.19
N ALA A 150 -4.79 -8.77 0.27
CA ALA A 150 -5.34 -10.10 0.47
C ALA A 150 -4.62 -10.88 1.58
N LYS A 151 -3.30 -10.73 1.74
CA LYS A 151 -2.55 -11.29 2.87
C LYS A 151 -2.89 -10.59 4.18
N THR A 152 -3.06 -9.27 4.19
CA THR A 152 -3.49 -8.56 5.41
C THR A 152 -4.94 -8.87 5.78
N ASP A 153 -5.80 -9.08 4.79
CA ASP A 153 -7.19 -9.51 4.97
C ASP A 153 -7.26 -10.99 5.29
N SER A 154 -6.32 -11.81 4.83
CA SER A 154 -6.14 -13.18 5.31
C SER A 154 -5.58 -13.19 6.72
N VAL A 155 -4.73 -12.24 7.13
CA VAL A 155 -4.28 -12.11 8.53
C VAL A 155 -5.41 -11.54 9.41
N ARG A 156 -6.26 -10.65 8.89
CA ARG A 156 -7.47 -10.18 9.58
C ARG A 156 -8.56 -11.25 9.62
N ASN A 157 -8.75 -12.03 8.56
CA ASN A 157 -9.63 -13.20 8.51
C ASN A 157 -9.01 -14.40 9.20
N VAL A 158 -7.71 -14.49 9.44
CA VAL A 158 -7.10 -15.46 10.38
C VAL A 158 -7.09 -14.88 11.80
N ARG A 159 -7.33 -13.57 11.98
CA ARG A 159 -7.68 -12.96 13.27
C ARG A 159 -9.19 -12.97 13.56
N SER A 160 -10.05 -13.08 12.55
CA SER A 160 -11.52 -13.24 12.64
C SER A 160 -11.99 -14.69 12.48
N ASN A 161 -11.26 -15.53 11.73
CA ASN A 161 -11.31 -17.01 11.72
C ASN A 161 -10.22 -17.64 12.59
N ARG A 162 -9.44 -16.84 13.31
CA ARG A 162 -9.46 -17.08 14.76
C ARG A 162 -10.89 -16.78 15.12
N VAL A 163 -11.71 -17.82 14.97
CA VAL A 163 -12.94 -18.01 15.72
C VAL A 163 -12.70 -17.27 17.00
N ASN A 164 -13.64 -16.39 17.30
CA ASN A 164 -13.76 -15.82 18.61
C ASN A 164 -13.87 -16.99 19.62
N ILE A 165 -12.74 -17.60 19.94
CA ILE A 165 -12.42 -18.25 21.19
C ILE A 165 -11.91 -17.11 22.09
N GLN A 166 -12.59 -15.96 22.09
CA GLN A 166 -13.08 -15.51 23.37
C GLN A 166 -13.94 -16.66 23.87
N ASP A 167 -13.37 -17.42 24.81
CA ASP A 167 -14.13 -17.77 25.99
C ASP A 167 -15.55 -18.29 25.68
N LYS A 168 -15.67 -19.37 24.88
CA LYS A 168 -16.43 -20.48 25.47
C LYS A 168 -15.58 -20.92 26.67
N ARG A 169 -15.71 -20.19 27.79
CA ARG A 169 -15.24 -20.67 29.08
C ARG A 169 -16.01 -21.95 29.26
N VAL A 170 -15.37 -23.06 28.91
CA VAL A 170 -15.92 -24.37 29.23
C VAL A 170 -16.02 -24.34 30.74
N THR A 171 -17.25 -24.22 31.25
CA THR A 171 -17.50 -24.20 32.67
C THR A 171 -17.00 -25.52 33.21
N ILE A 172 -15.91 -25.48 33.98
CA ILE A 172 -15.33 -26.68 34.58
C ILE A 172 -16.37 -27.23 35.56
N PRO A 173 -16.92 -28.45 35.32
CA PRO A 173 -17.86 -29.07 36.24
C PRO A 173 -17.25 -29.19 37.64
N VAL A 174 -18.09 -29.11 38.67
CA VAL A 174 -17.64 -29.13 40.07
C VAL A 174 -16.83 -30.40 40.37
N ASP A 175 -17.23 -31.54 39.79
CA ASP A 175 -16.56 -32.83 40.02
C ASP A 175 -15.17 -32.86 39.39
N VAL A 176 -14.99 -32.26 38.21
CA VAL A 176 -13.67 -32.08 37.59
C VAL A 176 -12.81 -31.17 38.47
N ARG A 177 -13.36 -30.06 38.99
CA ARG A 177 -12.60 -29.13 39.85
C ARG A 177 -12.16 -29.80 41.15
N LYS A 178 -13.01 -30.62 41.77
CA LYS A 178 -12.68 -31.39 42.98
C LYS A 178 -11.61 -32.45 42.73
N ALA A 179 -11.59 -33.03 41.54
CA ALA A 179 -10.62 -34.04 41.15
C ALA A 179 -9.25 -33.47 40.73
N LEU A 180 -9.10 -32.14 40.61
CA LEU A 180 -7.83 -31.54 40.19
C LEU A 180 -6.74 -31.73 41.25
N PRO A 181 -5.56 -32.24 40.85
CA PRO A 181 -4.38 -32.23 41.71
C PRO A 181 -4.05 -30.82 42.22
N LYS A 182 -3.64 -30.74 43.49
CA LYS A 182 -3.28 -29.48 44.17
C LYS A 182 -1.84 -29.52 44.63
N GLN A 183 -1.14 -28.40 44.52
CA GLN A 183 0.17 -28.19 45.14
C GLN A 183 0.06 -27.04 46.14
N GLY A 184 0.03 -27.38 47.42
CA GLY A 184 -0.32 -26.44 48.49
C GLY A 184 -1.77 -25.94 48.33
N GLN A 185 -1.96 -24.62 48.31
CA GLN A 185 -3.28 -23.98 48.16
C GLN A 185 -3.68 -23.68 46.71
N LYS A 186 -2.88 -24.13 45.72
CA LYS A 186 -3.11 -23.86 44.30
C LYS A 186 -3.53 -25.11 43.55
N GLU A 187 -4.51 -24.94 42.68
CA GLU A 187 -4.99 -25.97 41.76
C GLU A 187 -4.10 -26.04 40.52
N ILE A 188 -3.96 -27.22 39.93
CA ILE A 188 -3.21 -27.35 38.68
C ILE A 188 -3.94 -26.64 37.53
N CYS A 189 -3.18 -25.96 36.67
CA CYS A 189 -3.74 -25.31 35.49
C CYS A 189 -4.07 -26.35 34.41
N LEU A 190 -5.35 -26.49 34.06
CA LEU A 190 -5.80 -27.38 32.97
C LEU A 190 -5.12 -27.08 31.62
N ARG A 191 -4.87 -25.79 31.31
CA ARG A 191 -4.18 -25.40 30.08
C ARG A 191 -2.72 -25.86 30.05
N PHE A 192 -2.08 -25.97 31.21
CA PHE A 192 -0.73 -26.51 31.32
C PHE A 192 -0.71 -28.03 31.08
N LEU A 193 -1.75 -28.74 31.52
CA LEU A 193 -1.92 -30.18 31.26
C LEU A 193 -2.32 -30.51 29.82
N SER A 194 -2.75 -29.51 29.05
CA SER A 194 -3.33 -29.71 27.71
C SER A 194 -2.40 -29.29 26.57
N ALA A 195 -2.66 -29.82 25.37
CA ALA A 195 -1.98 -29.44 24.14
C ALA A 195 -2.13 -27.95 23.79
N GLN A 196 -3.18 -27.27 24.26
CA GLN A 196 -3.35 -25.82 24.08
C GLN A 196 -2.25 -24.97 24.73
N GLY A 197 -1.59 -25.52 25.77
CA GLY A 197 -0.55 -24.84 26.51
C GLY A 197 -1.03 -23.65 27.34
N CYS A 198 -0.23 -23.32 28.35
CA CYS A 198 -0.40 -22.13 29.17
C CYS A 198 0.77 -21.18 28.97
N ARG A 199 0.51 -19.87 28.96
CA ARG A 199 1.52 -18.81 28.81
C ARG A 199 2.31 -18.51 30.08
N GLY A 200 1.97 -19.15 31.21
CA GLY A 200 2.70 -19.02 32.46
C GLY A 200 4.11 -19.63 32.38
N LYS A 201 5.05 -19.14 33.21
CA LYS A 201 6.46 -19.53 33.20
C LYS A 201 6.91 -19.95 34.59
N ASN A 202 7.97 -20.76 34.68
CA ASN A 202 8.64 -21.16 35.93
C ASN A 202 7.69 -21.72 37.00
N GLY A 203 6.78 -22.63 36.63
CA GLY A 203 5.82 -23.23 37.57
C GLY A 203 4.61 -22.35 37.92
N ILE A 204 4.56 -21.11 37.41
CA ILE A 204 3.54 -20.12 37.78
C ILE A 204 2.56 -19.91 36.61
N CYS A 205 1.26 -20.03 36.90
CA CYS A 205 0.19 -19.67 35.97
C CYS A 205 -0.07 -18.16 35.99
N ILE A 206 -0.59 -17.61 34.89
CA ILE A 206 -1.09 -16.22 34.84
C ILE A 206 -2.27 -16.03 35.82
N ILE A 207 -3.02 -17.10 36.09
CA ILE A 207 -4.12 -17.09 37.07
C ILE A 207 -3.55 -17.37 38.46
N LYS A 208 -3.70 -16.43 39.40
CA LYS A 208 -3.03 -16.43 40.72
C LYS A 208 -3.25 -17.70 41.56
N HIS A 209 -4.44 -18.31 41.47
CA HIS A 209 -4.81 -19.51 42.23
C HIS A 209 -4.43 -20.83 41.53
N LEU A 210 -3.80 -20.76 40.35
CA LEU A 210 -3.35 -21.93 39.59
C LEU A 210 -1.82 -22.03 39.57
N CYS A 211 -1.31 -23.24 39.43
CA CYS A 211 0.12 -23.52 39.26
C CYS A 211 0.38 -24.55 38.14
N HIS A 212 1.64 -24.63 37.72
CA HIS A 212 2.11 -25.60 36.73
C HIS A 212 3.03 -26.60 37.43
N PHE A 213 2.64 -27.86 37.43
CA PHE A 213 3.46 -28.96 37.95
C PHE A 213 3.02 -30.28 37.32
N LYS A 214 3.91 -31.27 37.26
CA LYS A 214 3.58 -32.60 36.75
C LYS A 214 2.97 -33.45 37.88
N PRO A 215 1.67 -33.81 37.83
CA PRO A 215 1.08 -34.67 38.83
C PRO A 215 1.60 -36.11 38.67
N ALA A 216 1.71 -36.87 39.75
CA ALA A 216 2.10 -38.27 39.71
C ALA A 216 1.03 -39.15 39.03
N THR A 217 -0.24 -38.80 39.22
CA THR A 217 -1.40 -39.45 38.59
C THR A 217 -2.41 -38.38 38.20
N LEU A 218 -3.02 -38.55 37.02
CA LEU A 218 -4.09 -37.68 36.53
C LEU A 218 -5.40 -38.49 36.50
N PRO A 219 -6.43 -38.12 37.28
CA PRO A 219 -7.71 -38.82 37.28
C PRO A 219 -8.37 -38.83 35.90
N ASP A 220 -9.03 -39.93 35.54
CA ASP A 220 -9.63 -40.14 34.22
C ASP A 220 -10.67 -39.06 33.88
N ILE A 221 -11.48 -38.66 34.86
CA ILE A 221 -12.46 -37.56 34.70
C ILE A 221 -11.82 -36.24 34.27
N VAL A 222 -10.59 -35.96 34.70
CA VAL A 222 -9.84 -34.76 34.31
C VAL A 222 -9.20 -34.97 32.94
N ARG A 223 -8.66 -36.16 32.66
CA ARG A 223 -8.09 -36.52 31.35
C ARG A 223 -9.13 -36.41 30.24
N ASP A 224 -10.29 -37.02 30.42
CA ASP A 224 -11.38 -37.04 29.43
C ASP A 224 -11.90 -35.62 29.19
N PHE A 225 -12.00 -34.82 30.24
CA PHE A 225 -12.40 -33.42 30.12
C PHE A 225 -11.38 -32.60 29.30
N ILE A 226 -10.07 -32.83 29.50
CA ILE A 226 -9.00 -32.18 28.73
C ILE A 226 -9.03 -32.62 27.26
N ILE A 227 -9.22 -33.91 26.99
CA ILE A 227 -9.31 -34.43 25.62
C ILE A 227 -10.47 -33.77 24.88
N ASN A 228 -11.65 -33.72 25.50
CA ASN A 228 -12.87 -33.22 24.87
C ASN A 228 -12.93 -31.69 24.73
N ASN A 229 -12.24 -30.94 25.59
CA ASN A 229 -12.40 -29.47 25.67
C ASN A 229 -11.12 -28.67 25.45
N TYR A 230 -9.95 -29.29 25.62
CA TYR A 230 -8.64 -28.63 25.58
C TYR A 230 -7.66 -29.22 24.55
N GLY A 231 -8.17 -30.02 23.61
CA GLY A 231 -7.39 -30.51 22.47
C GLY A 231 -6.40 -31.63 22.81
N GLY A 232 -6.63 -32.37 23.90
CA GLY A 232 -5.75 -33.46 24.32
C GLY A 232 -4.72 -33.06 25.38
N LEU A 233 -4.01 -34.06 25.91
CA LEU A 233 -2.93 -33.85 26.88
C LEU A 233 -1.70 -33.23 26.22
N SER A 234 -0.93 -32.45 26.98
CA SER A 234 0.37 -31.97 26.52
C SER A 234 1.37 -33.12 26.37
N ALA A 235 2.38 -32.93 25.51
CA ALA A 235 3.41 -33.94 25.28
C ALA A 235 4.15 -34.35 26.58
N ASP A 236 4.24 -33.44 27.56
CA ASP A 236 4.87 -33.70 28.85
C ASP A 236 4.03 -34.59 29.79
N MET A 237 2.76 -34.86 29.41
CA MET A 237 1.76 -35.63 30.17
C MET A 237 1.39 -36.96 29.49
N LEU A 238 1.95 -37.24 28.30
CA LEU A 238 1.97 -38.56 27.68
C LEU A 238 3.07 -39.43 28.31
#